data_AF-A0AAE1WX20-F1
#
_entry.id   AF-A0AAE1WX20-F1
#
_cell.length_a   1.000
_cell.length_b   1.000
_cell.length_c   1.000
_cell.angle_alpha   90.00
_cell.angle_beta   90.00
_cell.angle_gamma   90.00
#
_symmetry.space_group_name_H-M   'P 1'
#
loop_
_entity.id
_entity.type
_entity.pdbx_description
1 polymer ?
#
loop_
_entity_poly.entity_id
_entity_poly.type
_entity_poly.pdbx_seq_one_letter_code
_entity_poly.pdbx_strand_id
1 'polypeptide(L)'
;MYMIFKRLIIGGEIVEEEVVSMEVAEQKQAATAAMLKATDLAFVKCECCGLTEECTEEYIKRVRDRNSGRWICGLCAEAVKDELLRSEKRIGNEEALNQHMSFCKKFRSLSPPENPEFACCCF
;
A
#
# COMPACT_ATOMS: atom_id res chain seq x y z
N MET A 1 17.61 54.39 8.94
CA MET A 1 17.14 55.61 9.65
C MET A 1 15.72 55.30 10.14
N TYR A 2 15.49 54.76 11.33
CA TYR A 2 16.03 55.18 12.62
C TYR A 2 16.72 54.04 13.41
N MET A 3 17.80 54.38 14.12
CA MET A 3 18.36 53.56 15.20
C MET A 3 18.00 54.24 16.52
N ILE A 4 17.18 53.63 17.38
CA ILE A 4 17.12 54.00 18.81
C ILE A 4 16.99 52.73 19.67
N PHE A 5 18.14 52.16 19.98
CA PHE A 5 18.33 51.38 21.19
C PHE A 5 18.06 52.27 22.42
N LYS A 6 17.31 51.74 23.40
CA LYS A 6 17.44 52.10 24.82
C LYS A 6 17.34 50.76 25.55
N ARG A 7 18.42 50.13 26.04
CA ARG A 7 19.79 50.60 26.38
C ARG A 7 20.66 49.31 26.40
N LEU A 8 21.89 49.24 25.87
CA LEU A 8 23.15 49.71 26.48
C LEU A 8 23.24 49.34 27.99
N ILE A 9 24.28 48.73 28.57
CA ILE A 9 25.67 48.34 28.19
C ILE A 9 25.91 46.91 28.80
N ILE A 10 27.05 46.22 28.85
CA ILE A 10 28.50 46.49 28.68
C ILE A 10 29.14 45.23 28.01
N GLY A 11 30.34 45.34 27.41
CA GLY A 11 31.23 44.19 27.15
C GLY A 11 31.15 43.64 25.73
N GLY A 12 31.73 44.37 24.76
CA GLY A 12 31.71 43.95 23.36
C GLY A 12 32.76 42.89 23.07
N GLU A 13 32.33 41.83 22.39
CA GLU A 13 33.14 41.13 21.39
C GLU A 13 32.21 40.70 20.25
N ILE A 14 32.73 40.75 19.02
CA ILE A 14 32.03 40.30 17.82
C ILE A 14 32.55 38.88 17.54
N VAL A 15 31.64 37.91 17.48
CA VAL A 15 31.89 36.67 16.75
C VAL A 15 30.73 36.45 15.79
N GLU A 16 31.05 36.49 14.49
CA GLU A 16 30.23 35.92 13.43
C GLU A 16 30.48 34.39 13.37
N GLU A 17 29.63 33.65 12.65
CA GLU A 17 29.56 32.16 12.60
C GLU A 17 29.02 31.52 13.91
N GLU A 18 28.14 30.51 13.93
CA GLU A 18 27.46 29.64 12.94
C GLU A 18 26.13 29.20 13.65
N VAL A 19 24.97 28.89 13.03
CA VAL A 19 24.55 27.62 12.41
C VAL A 19 23.05 27.75 12.03
N VAL A 20 22.63 27.11 10.93
CA VAL A 20 21.22 26.95 10.47
C VAL A 20 20.28 26.37 11.54
N SER A 21 19.06 26.93 11.71
CA SER A 21 17.77 26.19 11.85
C SER A 21 16.57 27.06 12.26
N MET A 22 15.35 26.66 11.82
CA MET A 22 14.08 26.56 12.59
C MET A 22 12.76 26.98 11.88
N GLU A 23 12.77 27.63 10.71
CA GLU A 23 11.53 28.15 10.08
C GLU A 23 10.85 27.23 9.02
N VAL A 24 11.01 25.91 9.10
CA VAL A 24 10.44 24.94 8.13
C VAL A 24 9.58 23.86 8.80
N ALA A 25 8.68 24.27 9.71
CA ALA A 25 7.87 23.35 10.52
C ALA A 25 6.38 23.26 10.11
N GLU A 26 5.71 24.40 9.89
CA GLU A 26 4.23 24.44 9.79
C GLU A 26 3.68 23.90 8.46
N GLN A 27 4.39 24.13 7.34
CA GLN A 27 3.94 23.67 6.00
C GLN A 27 3.83 22.14 5.88
N LYS A 28 4.54 21.39 6.74
CA LYS A 28 4.62 19.92 6.68
C LYS A 28 3.37 19.22 7.25
N GLN A 29 2.58 19.90 8.09
CA GLN A 29 1.48 19.30 8.84
C GLN A 29 0.14 19.34 8.09
N ALA A 30 -0.10 20.39 7.29
CA ALA A 30 -1.29 20.47 6.44
C ALA A 30 -1.24 19.43 5.30
N ALA A 31 -0.06 19.21 4.72
CA ALA A 31 0.14 18.24 3.65
C ALA A 31 -0.11 16.79 4.11
N THR A 32 0.40 16.40 5.29
CA THR A 32 0.15 15.05 5.84
C THR A 32 -1.30 14.84 6.25
N ALA A 33 -1.95 15.85 6.85
CA ALA A 33 -3.37 15.79 7.19
C ALA A 33 -4.30 15.71 5.96
N ALA A 34 -3.95 16.36 4.85
CA ALA A 34 -4.65 16.22 3.58
C ALA A 34 -4.42 14.83 2.94
N MET A 35 -3.19 14.34 2.96
CA MET A 35 -2.82 13.03 2.39
C MET A 35 -3.46 11.85 3.15
N LEU A 36 -3.60 11.95 4.47
CA LEU A 36 -4.36 11.01 5.31
C LEU A 36 -5.88 11.05 5.08
N LYS A 37 -6.43 12.16 4.56
CA LYS A 37 -7.86 12.30 4.26
C LYS A 37 -8.26 11.89 2.84
N ALA A 38 -7.29 11.69 1.95
CA ALA A 38 -7.52 11.52 0.52
C ALA A 38 -7.10 10.14 -0.02
N THR A 39 -7.00 9.13 0.85
CA THR A 39 -6.82 7.73 0.42
C THR A 39 -8.18 7.05 0.45
N ASP A 40 -8.82 6.93 -0.71
CA ASP A 40 -10.09 6.22 -0.86
C ASP A 40 -9.86 4.71 -0.69
N LEU A 41 -10.14 4.21 0.51
CA LEU A 41 -10.04 2.81 0.89
C LEU A 41 -11.37 2.08 0.66
N ALA A 42 -11.29 0.88 0.09
CA ALA A 42 -12.42 0.02 -0.17
C ALA A 42 -12.14 -1.43 0.27
N PHE A 43 -13.17 -2.08 0.83
CA PHE A 43 -13.13 -3.50 1.15
C PHE A 43 -13.50 -4.31 -0.09
N VAL A 44 -12.59 -5.14 -0.60
CA VAL A 44 -12.81 -5.92 -1.82
C VAL A 44 -12.52 -7.40 -1.60
N LYS A 45 -13.45 -8.24 -2.05
CA LYS A 45 -13.38 -9.69 -1.93
C LYS A 45 -12.66 -10.33 -3.11
N CYS A 46 -11.57 -11.05 -2.84
CA CYS A 46 -10.79 -11.81 -3.80
C CYS A 46 -11.66 -12.86 -4.51
N GLU A 47 -11.64 -12.85 -5.85
CA GLU A 47 -12.41 -13.80 -6.67
C GLU A 47 -11.83 -15.21 -6.63
N CYS A 48 -10.51 -15.33 -6.42
CA CYS A 48 -9.82 -16.61 -6.30
C CYS A 48 -10.21 -17.35 -5.01
N CYS A 49 -9.99 -16.76 -3.84
CA CYS A 49 -10.10 -17.43 -2.53
C CYS A 49 -11.21 -16.91 -1.61
N GLY A 50 -11.86 -15.78 -1.92
CA GLY A 50 -12.93 -15.21 -1.10
C GLY A 50 -12.48 -14.41 0.12
N LEU A 51 -11.18 -14.26 0.37
CA LEU A 51 -10.63 -13.33 1.36
C LEU A 51 -11.08 -11.89 1.04
N THR A 52 -11.41 -11.10 2.07
CA THR A 52 -11.73 -9.67 1.90
C THR A 52 -10.59 -8.84 2.46
N GLU A 53 -10.07 -7.90 1.66
CA GLU A 53 -8.95 -7.03 2.02
C GLU A 53 -9.38 -5.57 1.93
N GLU A 54 -8.82 -4.72 2.79
CA GLU A 54 -8.91 -3.26 2.71
C GLU A 54 -7.81 -2.74 1.79
N CYS A 55 -8.16 -2.02 0.73
CA CYS A 55 -7.22 -1.61 -0.32
C CYS A 55 -7.56 -0.22 -0.88
N THR A 56 -6.55 0.51 -1.35
CA THR A 56 -6.79 1.79 -2.06
C THR A 56 -7.42 1.54 -3.42
N GLU A 57 -8.30 2.45 -3.87
CA GLU A 57 -8.92 2.34 -5.19
C GLU A 57 -7.90 2.22 -6.34
N GLU A 58 -6.76 2.92 -6.28
CA GLU A 58 -5.74 2.83 -7.34
C GLU A 58 -5.00 1.49 -7.31
N TYR A 59 -4.85 0.84 -6.14
CA TYR A 59 -4.33 -0.52 -6.08
C TYR A 59 -5.33 -1.51 -6.68
N ILE A 60 -6.62 -1.39 -6.36
CA ILE A 60 -7.70 -2.23 -6.91
C ILE A 60 -7.75 -2.12 -8.43
N LYS A 61 -7.69 -0.91 -8.99
CA LYS A 61 -7.66 -0.66 -10.45
C LYS A 61 -6.44 -1.34 -11.09
N ARG A 62 -5.22 -1.09 -10.58
CA ARG A 62 -3.97 -1.67 -11.12
C ARG A 62 -3.90 -3.20 -11.08
N VAL A 63 -4.52 -3.85 -10.10
CA VAL A 63 -4.62 -5.32 -10.06
C VAL A 63 -5.60 -5.81 -11.12
N ARG A 64 -6.80 -5.21 -11.20
CA ARG A 64 -7.80 -5.56 -12.22
C ARG A 64 -7.27 -5.41 -13.65
N ASP A 65 -6.54 -4.34 -13.94
CA ASP A 65 -5.92 -4.10 -15.25
C ASP A 65 -4.98 -5.24 -15.68
N ARG A 66 -4.32 -5.91 -14.72
CA ARG A 66 -3.38 -7.02 -14.96
C ARG A 66 -4.06 -8.38 -15.04
N ASN A 67 -5.22 -8.54 -14.41
CA ASN A 67 -5.87 -9.83 -14.14
C ASN A 67 -7.21 -10.00 -14.89
N SER A 68 -7.29 -9.51 -16.13
CA SER A 68 -8.48 -9.55 -16.98
C SER A 68 -9.73 -8.89 -16.34
N GLY A 69 -9.55 -7.79 -15.62
CA GLY A 69 -10.60 -7.07 -14.90
C GLY A 69 -10.94 -7.63 -13.51
N ARG A 70 -10.35 -8.76 -13.11
CA ARG A 70 -10.65 -9.47 -11.85
C ARG A 70 -9.82 -8.98 -10.69
N TRP A 71 -10.41 -8.94 -9.49
CA TRP A 71 -9.67 -8.64 -8.25
C TRP A 71 -9.20 -9.93 -7.56
N ILE A 72 -7.90 -9.97 -7.26
CA ILE A 72 -7.25 -11.04 -6.52
C ILE A 72 -6.45 -10.44 -5.35
N CYS A 73 -6.45 -11.13 -4.20
CA CYS A 73 -5.64 -10.73 -3.05
C CYS A 73 -4.14 -10.90 -3.32
N GLY A 74 -3.31 -10.27 -2.48
CA GLY A 74 -1.85 -10.34 -2.60
C GLY A 74 -1.30 -11.76 -2.67
N LEU A 75 -1.82 -12.68 -1.84
CA LEU A 75 -1.38 -14.08 -1.82
C LEU A 75 -1.72 -14.84 -3.12
N CYS A 76 -2.92 -14.65 -3.65
CA CYS A 76 -3.29 -15.23 -4.95
C CYS A 76 -2.50 -14.58 -6.11
N ALA A 77 -2.13 -13.31 -5.99
CA ALA A 77 -1.30 -12.64 -7.00
C ALA A 77 0.12 -13.22 -7.06
N GLU A 78 0.74 -13.57 -5.92
CA GLU A 78 2.03 -14.28 -5.94
C GLU A 78 1.88 -15.72 -6.43
N ALA A 79 0.84 -16.45 -5.99
CA ALA A 79 0.61 -17.83 -6.45
C ALA A 79 0.42 -17.92 -7.98
N VAL A 80 -0.29 -16.98 -8.60
CA VAL A 80 -0.44 -16.91 -10.06
C VAL A 80 0.89 -16.58 -10.78
N LYS A 81 1.80 -15.81 -10.16
CA LYS A 81 3.15 -15.62 -10.70
C LYS A 81 3.99 -16.89 -10.60
N ASP A 82 3.88 -17.61 -9.49
CA ASP A 82 4.59 -18.88 -9.31
C ASP A 82 4.09 -19.94 -10.30
N GLU A 83 2.78 -19.99 -10.59
CA GLU A 83 2.23 -20.84 -11.65
C GLU A 83 2.82 -20.50 -13.04
N LEU A 84 2.99 -19.21 -13.37
CA LEU A 84 3.64 -18.76 -14.62
C LEU A 84 5.13 -19.11 -14.71
N LEU A 85 5.84 -19.11 -13.58
CA LEU A 85 7.27 -19.45 -13.50
C LEU A 85 7.50 -20.97 -13.49
N ARG A 86 6.60 -21.73 -12.86
CA ARG A 86 6.69 -23.19 -12.69
C ARG A 86 6.17 -23.98 -13.89
N SER A 87 5.32 -23.38 -14.73
CA SER A 87 4.75 -24.05 -15.89
C SER A 87 5.83 -24.40 -16.94
N GLU A 88 6.10 -25.70 -17.13
CA GLU A 88 7.04 -26.21 -18.16
C GLU A 88 6.68 -25.73 -19.58
N LYS A 89 5.37 -25.59 -19.84
CA LYS A 89 4.83 -24.89 -21.00
C LYS A 89 4.56 -23.45 -20.58
N ARG A 90 5.15 -22.46 -21.25
CA ARG A 90 4.87 -21.04 -21.01
C ARG A 90 3.38 -20.73 -21.23
N ILE A 91 2.60 -20.67 -20.16
CA ILE A 91 1.19 -20.25 -20.19
C ILE A 91 1.07 -18.72 -20.09
N GLY A 92 -0.04 -18.16 -20.57
CA GLY A 92 -0.34 -16.74 -20.42
C GLY A 92 -0.87 -16.41 -19.01
N ASN A 93 -0.80 -15.14 -18.60
CA ASN A 93 -1.28 -14.70 -17.27
C ASN A 93 -2.74 -15.08 -16.99
N GLU A 94 -3.61 -14.92 -17.98
CA GLU A 94 -5.03 -15.30 -17.87
C GLU A 94 -5.22 -16.81 -17.68
N GLU A 95 -4.41 -17.64 -18.33
CA GLU A 95 -4.48 -19.10 -18.21
C GLU A 95 -4.00 -19.56 -16.83
N ALA A 96 -2.89 -19.02 -16.32
CA ALA A 96 -2.46 -19.25 -14.94
C ALA A 96 -3.55 -18.82 -13.94
N LEU A 97 -4.09 -17.61 -14.09
CA LEU A 97 -5.18 -17.13 -13.24
C LEU A 97 -6.42 -18.06 -13.27
N ASN A 98 -6.79 -18.58 -14.44
CA ASN A 98 -7.89 -19.54 -14.57
C ASN A 98 -7.59 -20.89 -13.88
N GLN A 99 -6.35 -21.39 -13.98
CA GLN A 99 -5.91 -22.60 -13.29
C GLN A 99 -5.96 -22.40 -11.76
N HIS A 100 -5.39 -21.31 -11.26
CA HIS A 100 -5.45 -20.92 -9.85
C HIS A 100 -6.88 -20.80 -9.32
N MET A 101 -7.77 -20.09 -10.03
CA MET A 101 -9.18 -19.96 -9.65
C MET A 101 -9.89 -21.32 -9.58
N SER A 102 -9.59 -22.24 -10.51
CA SER A 102 -10.12 -23.61 -10.51
C SER A 102 -9.64 -24.41 -9.31
N PHE A 103 -8.35 -24.29 -8.95
CA PHE A 103 -7.78 -24.90 -7.75
C PHE A 103 -8.45 -24.37 -6.47
N CYS A 104 -8.47 -23.05 -6.26
CA CYS A 104 -9.07 -22.45 -5.06
C CYS A 104 -10.57 -22.78 -4.94
N LYS A 105 -11.31 -22.83 -6.05
CA LYS A 105 -12.74 -23.19 -6.05
C LYS A 105 -12.97 -24.62 -5.57
N LYS A 106 -12.12 -25.57 -5.99
CA LYS A 106 -12.15 -26.94 -5.49
C LYS A 106 -11.82 -26.98 -4.01
N PHE A 107 -10.76 -26.30 -3.57
CA PHE A 107 -10.37 -26.25 -2.17
C PHE A 107 -11.49 -25.71 -1.26
N ARG A 108 -12.16 -24.61 -1.63
CA ARG A 108 -13.32 -24.07 -0.88
C ARG A 108 -14.56 -24.97 -0.84
N SER A 109 -14.64 -25.96 -1.74
CA SER A 109 -15.75 -26.94 -1.73
C SER A 109 -15.47 -28.14 -0.83
N LEU A 110 -14.21 -28.33 -0.43
CA LEU A 110 -13.86 -29.14 0.74
C LEU A 110 -14.23 -28.32 1.98
N SER A 111 -14.75 -28.98 3.02
CA SER A 111 -15.37 -28.33 4.18
C SER A 111 -14.50 -27.21 4.78
N PRO A 112 -15.03 -26.00 5.01
CA PRO A 112 -14.27 -24.91 5.62
C PRO A 112 -13.71 -25.30 6.99
N PRO A 113 -12.50 -24.81 7.37
CA PRO A 113 -12.03 -24.95 8.74
C PRO A 113 -12.97 -24.21 9.71
N GLU A 114 -13.10 -24.72 10.93
CA GLU A 114 -14.00 -24.18 11.96
C GLU A 114 -13.68 -22.74 12.39
N ASN A 115 -12.49 -22.22 12.04
CA ASN A 115 -12.10 -20.84 12.27
C ASN A 115 -11.98 -20.05 10.94
N PRO A 116 -12.79 -19.00 10.72
CA PRO A 116 -12.74 -18.19 9.49
C PRO A 116 -11.48 -17.34 9.34
N GLU A 117 -10.74 -17.05 10.43
CA GLU A 117 -9.52 -16.24 10.43
C GLU A 117 -8.36 -16.91 9.69
N PHE A 118 -8.39 -18.25 9.60
CA PHE A 118 -7.37 -19.07 8.94
C PHE A 118 -7.87 -19.76 7.66
N ALA A 119 -9.04 -19.38 7.13
CA ALA A 119 -9.66 -19.97 5.94
C ALA A 119 -9.00 -19.54 4.60
N CYS A 120 -7.67 -19.31 4.59
CA CYS A 120 -6.94 -18.92 3.39
C CYS A 120 -6.49 -20.16 2.59
N CYS A 121 -6.82 -20.21 1.30
CA CYS A 121 -6.61 -21.39 0.44
C CYS A 121 -5.14 -21.60 -0.02
N CYS A 122 -4.15 -20.96 0.61
CA CYS A 122 -2.85 -20.65 -0.01
C CYS A 122 -1.62 -20.89 0.89
N PHE A 123 -1.71 -21.73 1.92
CA PHE A 123 -0.57 -22.25 2.70
C PHE A 123 -0.73 -23.77 2.93
#